data_AF-H3H0T3-F1
#
_entry.id   AF-H3H0T3-F1
#
_cell.length_a   1.000
_cell.length_b   1.000
_cell.length_c   1.000
_cell.angle_alpha   90.00
_cell.angle_beta   90.00
_cell.angle_gamma   90.00
#
_symmetry.space_group_name_H-M   'P 1'
#
loop_
_entity.id
_entity.type
_entity.pdbx_description
1 polymer ?
#
loop_
_entity_poly.entity_id
_entity_poly.type
_entity_poly.pdbx_seq_one_letter_code
_entity_poly.pdbx_strand_id
1 'polypeptide(L)'
;MASIGSSKTHTGSLSTVVKAAQGFFIPKAPVADSGLSLFRRFERAPPSWSAFQQKIDHLGKDPKELKVVYFVRHAQGFHNVARQKYGSERWEELARSDEYLDPDLTPFGVEDTKTKGPPSVQAELE
;
A
#
# COMPACT_ATOMS: atom_id res chain seq x y z
N MET A 1 -18.45 -56.61 13.69
CA MET A 1 -18.29 -55.14 13.81
C MET A 1 -16.84 -54.79 13.47
N ALA A 2 -16.62 -54.16 12.31
CA ALA A 2 -15.47 -53.29 12.04
C ALA A 2 -15.78 -52.58 10.71
N SER A 3 -16.09 -51.28 10.82
CA SER A 3 -16.37 -50.39 9.69
C SER A 3 -15.03 -49.88 9.16
N ILE A 4 -14.74 -50.11 7.87
CA ILE A 4 -13.56 -49.56 7.21
C ILE A 4 -13.90 -48.16 6.73
N GLY A 5 -13.19 -47.18 7.30
CA GLY A 5 -13.39 -45.76 7.10
C GLY A 5 -13.23 -45.33 5.65
N SER A 6 -14.18 -44.51 5.22
CA SER A 6 -14.14 -43.80 3.93
C SER A 6 -13.03 -42.75 3.96
N SER A 7 -12.03 -42.93 3.10
CA SER A 7 -10.92 -42.00 2.93
C SER A 7 -11.44 -40.70 2.31
N LYS A 8 -11.49 -39.62 3.09
CA LYS A 8 -11.80 -38.27 2.57
C LYS A 8 -10.64 -37.81 1.70
N THR A 9 -10.85 -37.80 0.40
CA THR A 9 -9.99 -37.09 -0.55
C THR A 9 -10.04 -35.60 -0.23
N HIS A 10 -8.94 -35.02 0.25
CA HIS A 10 -8.78 -33.57 0.37
C HIS A 10 -8.81 -32.95 -1.03
N THR A 11 -9.91 -32.28 -1.34
CA THR A 11 -10.08 -31.43 -2.52
C THR A 11 -8.98 -30.37 -2.55
N GLY A 12 -8.34 -30.22 -3.72
CA GLY A 12 -7.16 -29.39 -3.94
C GLY A 12 -7.32 -27.94 -3.49
N SER A 13 -6.18 -27.35 -3.10
CA SER A 13 -6.03 -25.92 -2.83
C SER A 13 -6.56 -25.11 -4.00
N LEU A 14 -7.62 -24.33 -3.78
CA LEU A 14 -8.08 -23.32 -4.73
C LEU A 14 -7.05 -22.19 -4.73
N SER A 15 -6.20 -22.16 -5.75
CA SER A 15 -5.30 -21.03 -5.98
C SER A 15 -6.10 -19.81 -6.46
N THR A 16 -6.27 -18.82 -5.57
CA THR A 16 -6.88 -17.53 -5.94
C THR A 16 -5.90 -16.71 -6.79
N VAL A 17 -6.31 -16.36 -8.02
CA VAL A 17 -5.53 -15.48 -8.90
C VAL A 17 -6.03 -14.05 -8.76
N VAL A 18 -5.19 -13.16 -8.21
CA VAL A 18 -5.46 -11.72 -8.14
C VAL A 18 -4.91 -11.06 -9.41
N LYS A 19 -5.73 -10.21 -10.06
CA LYS A 19 -5.32 -9.42 -11.23
C LYS A 19 -5.58 -7.94 -10.96
N ALA A 20 -4.65 -7.08 -11.37
CA ALA A 20 -4.85 -5.64 -11.30
C ALA A 20 -5.91 -5.19 -12.32
N ALA A 21 -6.90 -4.42 -11.86
CA ALA A 21 -7.87 -3.77 -12.73
C ALA A 21 -7.24 -2.54 -13.39
N GLN A 22 -7.37 -2.43 -14.71
CA GLN A 22 -6.75 -1.35 -15.49
C GLN A 22 -7.68 -0.13 -15.61
N GLY A 23 -7.08 1.05 -15.86
CA GLY A 23 -7.83 2.28 -16.15
C GLY A 23 -8.41 3.01 -14.94
N PHE A 24 -8.00 2.66 -13.73
CA PHE A 24 -8.42 3.33 -12.49
C PHE A 24 -7.38 4.30 -11.94
N PHE A 25 -6.09 3.99 -12.14
CA PHE A 25 -4.96 4.82 -11.74
C PHE A 25 -4.01 5.00 -12.91
N ILE A 26 -3.46 6.19 -13.06
CA ILE A 26 -2.51 6.57 -14.11
C ILE A 26 -1.29 7.24 -13.48
N PRO A 27 -0.11 7.20 -14.12
CA PRO A 27 1.07 7.92 -13.63
C PRO A 27 0.80 9.43 -13.57
N LYS A 28 1.19 10.07 -12.47
CA LYS A 28 1.16 11.53 -12.33
C LYS A 28 2.21 12.16 -13.24
N ALA A 29 1.87 13.31 -13.83
CA ALA A 29 2.87 14.17 -14.43
C ALA A 29 3.88 14.64 -13.36
N PRO A 30 5.15 14.92 -13.70
CA PRO A 30 6.08 15.52 -12.77
C PRO A 30 5.61 16.93 -12.42
N VAL A 31 5.08 17.12 -11.21
CA VAL A 31 4.69 18.43 -10.69
C VAL A 31 5.44 18.69 -9.38
N ALA A 32 5.62 19.97 -9.03
CA ALA A 32 6.17 20.35 -7.73
C ALA A 32 5.31 19.75 -6.60
N ASP A 33 5.97 19.24 -5.55
CA ASP A 33 5.34 18.57 -4.41
C ASP A 33 4.25 19.49 -3.80
N SER A 34 2.98 19.13 -3.94
CA SER A 34 1.83 19.92 -3.45
C SER A 34 1.64 19.85 -1.92
N GLY A 35 2.63 19.31 -1.19
CA GLY A 35 2.67 19.24 0.28
C GLY A 35 1.69 18.25 0.92
N LEU A 36 0.53 18.00 0.28
CA LEU A 36 -0.58 17.20 0.82
C LEU A 36 -0.91 15.95 0.00
N SER A 37 -0.24 15.70 -1.13
CA SER A 37 -0.52 14.48 -1.90
C SER A 37 0.22 13.28 -1.30
N LEU A 38 -0.53 12.23 -0.94
CA LEU A 38 0.04 10.95 -0.51
C LEU A 38 0.61 10.18 -1.70
N PHE A 39 -0.07 10.20 -2.84
CA PHE A 39 0.34 9.43 -4.02
C PHE A 39 1.23 10.27 -4.91
N ARG A 40 2.55 10.12 -4.75
CA ARG A 40 3.54 10.88 -5.53
C ARG A 40 3.62 10.49 -7.01
N ARG A 41 3.30 9.23 -7.34
CA ARG A 41 3.57 8.65 -8.66
C ARG A 41 2.32 8.37 -9.48
N PHE A 42 1.16 8.26 -8.85
CA PHE A 42 -0.07 7.86 -9.50
C PHE A 42 -1.22 8.75 -9.02
N GLU A 43 -2.17 8.98 -9.91
CA GLU A 43 -3.44 9.61 -9.61
C GLU A 43 -4.58 8.76 -10.13
N ARG A 44 -5.77 9.07 -9.64
CA ARG A 44 -7.00 8.45 -10.10
C ARG A 44 -7.34 8.96 -11.50
N ALA A 45 -7.68 8.04 -12.41
CA ALA A 45 -8.07 8.42 -13.77
C ALA A 45 -9.50 9.00 -13.83
N PRO A 46 -10.50 8.45 -13.11
CA PRO A 46 -11.76 9.16 -12.87
C PRO A 46 -11.54 10.48 -12.09
N PRO A 47 -12.25 11.57 -12.44
CA PRO A 47 -12.02 12.88 -11.82
C PRO A 47 -12.56 13.00 -10.40
N SER A 48 -13.51 12.16 -9.99
CA SER A 48 -14.13 12.18 -8.66
C SER A 48 -14.35 10.76 -8.13
N TRP A 49 -14.57 10.63 -6.81
CA TRP A 49 -14.87 9.32 -6.19
C TRP A 49 -16.21 8.77 -6.67
N SER A 50 -17.17 9.65 -6.93
CA SER A 50 -18.43 9.29 -7.56
C SER A 50 -18.21 8.69 -8.96
N ALA A 51 -17.40 9.33 -9.81
CA ALA A 51 -17.09 8.80 -11.14
C ALA A 51 -16.30 7.49 -11.09
N PHE A 52 -15.44 7.33 -10.08
CA PHE A 52 -14.70 6.11 -9.83
C PHE A 52 -15.63 4.96 -9.42
N GLN A 53 -16.53 5.21 -8.48
CA GLN A 53 -17.52 4.23 -8.03
C GLN A 53 -18.44 3.82 -9.17
N GLN A 54 -18.96 4.80 -9.93
CA GLN A 54 -19.76 4.51 -11.13
C GLN A 54 -18.99 3.60 -12.10
N LYS A 55 -17.69 3.85 -12.34
CA LYS A 55 -16.88 3.01 -13.22
C LYS A 55 -16.70 1.59 -12.68
N ILE A 56 -16.57 1.42 -11.37
CA ILE A 56 -16.58 0.09 -10.71
C ILE A 56 -17.92 -0.60 -10.93
N ASP A 57 -19.03 0.10 -10.70
CA ASP A 57 -20.38 -0.46 -10.81
C ASP A 57 -20.70 -0.90 -12.25
N HIS A 58 -20.14 -0.22 -13.26
CA HIS A 58 -20.29 -0.57 -14.67
C HIS A 58 -19.44 -1.77 -15.12
N LEU A 59 -18.47 -2.26 -14.32
CA LEU A 59 -17.66 -3.43 -14.68
C LEU A 59 -18.43 -4.76 -14.66
N GLY A 60 -19.69 -4.76 -14.23
CA GLY A 60 -20.67 -5.83 -14.51
C GLY A 60 -21.20 -6.57 -13.28
N LYS A 61 -22.37 -7.22 -13.48
CA LYS A 61 -23.23 -7.86 -12.48
C LYS A 61 -22.73 -9.21 -11.90
N ASP A 62 -21.47 -9.58 -12.11
CA ASP A 62 -20.88 -10.76 -11.49
C ASP A 62 -19.82 -10.31 -10.49
N PRO A 63 -19.91 -10.67 -9.20
CA PRO A 63 -19.04 -10.13 -8.18
C PRO A 63 -17.63 -10.70 -8.35
N LYS A 64 -16.81 -10.02 -9.13
CA LYS A 64 -15.39 -9.97 -8.79
C LYS A 64 -15.32 -9.02 -7.62
N GLU A 65 -15.00 -9.53 -6.43
CA GLU A 65 -14.70 -8.71 -5.28
C GLU A 65 -13.55 -7.76 -5.63
N LEU A 66 -13.89 -6.55 -6.09
CA LEU A 66 -12.93 -5.51 -6.37
C LEU A 66 -12.53 -4.87 -5.04
N LYS A 67 -11.24 -4.93 -4.74
CA LYS A 67 -10.65 -4.27 -3.59
C LYS A 67 -9.80 -3.11 -4.09
N VAL A 68 -10.05 -1.93 -3.53
CA VAL A 68 -9.16 -0.78 -3.72
C VAL A 68 -8.11 -0.86 -2.62
N VAL A 69 -6.84 -0.90 -3.01
CA VAL A 69 -5.71 -1.04 -2.08
C VAL A 69 -4.75 0.11 -2.29
N TYR A 70 -4.42 0.81 -1.21
CA TYR A 70 -3.45 1.90 -1.20
C TYR A 70 -2.22 1.49 -0.41
N PHE A 71 -1.04 1.62 -1.03
CA PHE A 71 0.24 1.43 -0.37
C PHE A 71 0.79 2.79 0.02
N VAL A 72 0.89 3.03 1.33
CA VAL A 72 1.46 4.27 1.88
C VAL A 72 2.78 3.92 2.54
N ARG A 73 3.83 4.69 2.22
CA ARG A 73 5.14 4.54 2.87
C ARG A 73 5.08 5.13 4.27
N HIS A 74 5.72 4.47 5.24
CA HIS A 74 5.96 5.04 6.56
C HIS A 74 6.71 6.40 6.47
N ALA A 75 6.55 7.24 7.49
CA ALA A 75 7.29 8.51 7.60
C ALA A 75 8.77 8.28 7.97
N GLN A 76 9.53 9.33 8.26
CA GLN A 76 10.96 9.16 8.57
C GLN A 76 11.18 8.26 9.80
N GLY A 77 11.88 7.13 9.60
CA GLY A 77 12.36 6.25 10.66
C GLY A 77 13.85 6.46 10.96
N PHE A 78 14.31 5.95 12.10
CA PHE A 78 15.74 6.01 12.45
C PHE A 78 16.62 5.29 11.43
N HIS A 79 16.12 4.23 10.77
CA HIS A 79 16.82 3.60 9.64
C HIS A 79 17.07 4.56 8.46
N ASN A 80 16.17 5.52 8.20
CA ASN A 80 16.38 6.51 7.15
C ASN A 80 17.52 7.47 7.51
N VAL A 81 17.55 7.92 8.77
CA VAL A 81 18.60 8.78 9.31
C VAL A 81 19.95 8.05 9.31
N ALA A 82 19.97 6.80 9.75
CA ALA A 82 21.15 5.95 9.75
C ALA A 82 21.69 5.73 8.34
N ARG A 83 20.83 5.37 7.37
CA ARG A 83 21.24 5.23 5.97
C ARG A 83 21.82 6.52 5.40
N GLN A 84 21.25 7.68 5.74
CA GLN A 84 21.78 8.98 5.32
C GLN A 84 23.14 9.29 5.96
N LYS A 85 23.31 8.95 7.24
CA LYS A 85 24.54 9.18 8.00
C LYS A 85 25.69 8.28 7.55
N TYR A 86 25.43 6.99 7.34
CA TYR A 86 26.45 5.98 7.07
C TYR A 86 26.67 5.72 5.58
N GLY A 87 25.75 6.18 4.71
CA GLY A 87 25.77 5.84 3.29
C GLY A 87 25.30 4.41 3.03
N SER A 88 24.98 4.11 1.77
CA SER A 88 24.35 2.83 1.38
C SER A 88 25.22 1.62 1.70
N GLU A 89 26.52 1.66 1.40
CA GLU A 89 27.41 0.50 1.60
C GLU A 89 27.48 0.06 3.06
N ARG A 90 27.75 1.01 3.97
CA ARG A 90 27.81 0.71 5.40
C ARG A 90 26.43 0.41 6.00
N TRP A 91 25.37 1.02 5.46
CA TRP A 91 24.00 0.73 5.88
C TRP A 91 23.61 -0.72 5.64
N GLU A 92 23.98 -1.33 4.51
CA GLU A 92 23.61 -2.73 4.21
C GLU A 92 24.13 -3.73 5.25
N GLU A 93 25.28 -3.42 5.87
CA GLU A 93 25.85 -4.21 6.96
C GLU A 93 25.11 -3.96 8.29
N LEU A 94 24.74 -2.71 8.55
CA LEU A 94 24.11 -2.29 9.81
C LEU A 94 22.60 -2.56 9.86
N ALA A 95 21.92 -2.63 8.71
CA ALA A 95 20.46 -2.76 8.62
C ALA A 95 19.91 -4.03 9.29
N ARG A 96 20.76 -5.02 9.56
CA ARG A 96 20.41 -6.28 10.20
C ARG A 96 20.87 -6.36 11.66
N SER A 97 21.47 -5.31 12.22
CA SER A 97 21.81 -5.27 13.64
C SER A 97 20.57 -5.02 14.48
N ASP A 98 20.60 -5.45 15.75
CA ASP A 98 19.50 -5.23 16.69
C ASP A 98 19.15 -3.74 16.88
N GLU A 99 20.11 -2.83 16.65
CA GLU A 99 19.89 -1.37 16.72
C GLU A 99 19.00 -0.84 15.60
N TYR A 100 19.06 -1.46 14.41
CA TYR A 100 18.38 -0.97 13.21
C TYR A 100 17.36 -1.93 12.64
N LEU A 101 17.13 -3.06 13.32
CA LEU A 101 16.04 -3.99 13.03
C LEU A 101 14.74 -3.43 13.63
N ASP A 102 13.72 -3.23 12.80
CA ASP A 102 12.42 -2.67 13.17
C ASP A 102 12.48 -1.38 14.02
N PRO A 103 13.25 -0.35 13.61
CA PRO A 103 13.47 0.81 14.45
C PRO A 103 12.29 1.78 14.35
N ASP A 104 12.04 2.51 15.44
CA ASP A 104 10.97 3.48 15.56
C ASP A 104 11.02 4.60 14.50
N LEU A 105 9.88 5.29 14.37
CA LEU A 105 9.83 6.59 13.73
C LEU A 105 10.62 7.61 14.54
N THR A 106 11.25 8.56 13.84
CA THR A 106 11.86 9.72 14.52
C THR A 106 10.77 10.64 15.07
N PRO A 107 11.06 11.52 16.06
CA PRO A 107 10.12 12.54 16.49
C PRO A 107 9.58 13.39 15.33
N PHE A 108 10.43 13.70 14.36
CA PHE A 108 10.03 14.35 13.11
C PHE A 108 9.04 13.51 12.30
N GLY A 109 9.32 12.22 12.08
CA GLY A 109 8.43 11.33 11.33
C GLY A 109 7.06 11.15 11.99
N VAL A 110 7.01 11.11 13.32
CA VAL A 110 5.75 11.08 14.08
C VAL A 110 4.95 12.36 13.88
N GLU A 111 5.59 13.52 14.01
CA GLU A 111 4.92 14.81 13.86
C GLU A 111 4.45 15.04 12.42
N ASP A 112 5.26 14.67 11.43
CA ASP A 112 4.91 14.75 10.01
C ASP A 112 3.66 13.90 9.70
N THR A 113 3.59 12.68 10.26
CA THR A 113 2.42 11.80 10.09
C THR A 113 1.17 12.39 10.75
N LYS A 114 1.29 12.99 11.94
CA LYS A 114 0.16 13.61 12.65
C LYS A 114 -0.36 14.86 11.93
N THR A 115 0.54 15.70 11.46
CA THR A 115 0.21 17.00 10.86
C THR A 115 -0.28 16.86 9.43
N LYS A 116 0.36 15.99 8.63
CA LYS A 116 0.04 15.83 7.20
C LYS A 116 -0.83 14.62 6.92
N GLY A 117 -0.81 13.58 7.74
CA GLY A 117 -1.53 12.33 7.48
C GLY A 117 -3.03 12.54 7.25
N PRO A 118 -3.79 13.03 8.25
CA PRO A 118 -5.23 13.27 8.10
C PRO A 118 -5.60 14.19 6.93
N PRO A 119 -5.00 15.39 6.75
CA PRO A 119 -5.37 16.26 5.62
C PRO A 119 -4.94 15.67 4.28
N SER A 120 -3.85 14.91 4.20
CA SER A 120 -3.44 14.25 2.96
C SER A 120 -4.36 13.09 2.59
N VAL A 121 -4.82 12.30 3.59
CA VAL A 121 -5.85 11.28 3.36
C VAL A 121 -7.14 11.94 2.88
N GLN A 122 -7.57 13.02 3.54
CA GLN A 122 -8.76 13.75 3.13
C GLN A 122 -8.63 14.28 1.69
N ALA A 123 -7.52 14.92 1.34
CA ALA A 123 -7.30 15.45 0.00
C ALA A 123 -7.32 14.37 -1.10
N GLU A 124 -6.87 13.15 -0.80
CA GLU A 124 -6.96 12.04 -1.76
C GLU A 124 -8.37 11.42 -1.80
N LEU A 125 -9.20 11.64 -0.76
CA LEU A 125 -10.59 11.18 -0.65
C LEU A 125 -11.64 12.17 -1.18
N GLU A 126 -11.24 13.35 -1.66
CA GLU A 126 -12.09 14.32 -2.37
C GLU A 126 -12.17 14.02 -3.89
#